data_AF-A0A5C8LE66-F1
#
_entry.id   AF-A0A5C8LE66-F1
#
_cell.length_a   1.000
_cell.length_b   1.000
_cell.length_c   1.000
_cell.angle_alpha   90.00
_cell.angle_beta   90.00
_cell.angle_gamma   90.00
#
_symmetry.space_group_name_H-M   'P 1'
#
loop_
_entity.id
_entity.type
_entity.pdbx_description
1 polymer ?
#
loop_
_entity_poly.entity_id
_entity_poly.type
_entity_poly.pdbx_seq_one_letter_code
_entity_poly.pdbx_strand_id
1 'polypeptide(L)'
;MNFALLDLNVQDYICENENTNIAQLILKGSPFTGITSAEIAQQIEARKKAKSKIPTWYETQKIYFPPSLNLEQTSSEITAKYKASLVYGDQLIDLTGGFGIDCFYFAKEVTKVTHVELNKELSQIAEHNFKQLSSKENIDFETGNSLEYLKNSSTHYDWIFVDPARRDDRGGKVFRLQDCEPDVLSHLNLLLDKSHFILIKTSPLLDIQLGLKELSFIKEIHIVAVNNEVKELLWLIDKSYDGKTKVISKNFTKAKEQDFTAFLEEETLAKAEYANPVNYIYEPNSAILKAGFFKLIAEKLNLKKLAQHSHLYTSENLITFPGRRFKVIETSIFSKQDMKIWKQQKANITTRNFPISVENIRKKFKVKDGGNDYLFFTTQQSGEKIVIHTQKV
;
A
#
# COMPACT_ATOMS: atom_id res chain seq x y z
N MET A 1 -0.84 26.53 -11.69
CA MET A 1 -1.85 25.80 -12.46
C MET A 1 -2.20 26.61 -13.71
N ASN A 2 -2.01 26.05 -14.90
CA ASN A 2 -2.37 26.73 -16.15
C ASN A 2 -3.76 26.28 -16.62
N PHE A 3 -4.79 27.12 -16.41
CA PHE A 3 -6.17 26.78 -16.77
C PHE A 3 -6.40 26.53 -18.27
N ALA A 4 -5.51 27.03 -19.14
CA ALA A 4 -5.62 26.78 -20.58
C ALA A 4 -5.50 25.28 -20.93
N LEU A 5 -4.82 24.49 -20.08
CA LEU A 5 -4.74 23.03 -20.23
C LEU A 5 -6.11 22.33 -20.11
N LEU A 6 -7.12 22.99 -19.53
CA LEU A 6 -8.45 22.45 -19.30
C LEU A 6 -9.43 22.74 -20.46
N ASP A 7 -9.00 23.48 -21.48
CA ASP A 7 -9.77 23.65 -22.71
C ASP A 7 -10.03 22.28 -23.36
N LEU A 8 -11.23 22.10 -23.91
CA LEU A 8 -11.65 20.82 -24.49
C LEU A 8 -10.72 20.37 -25.62
N ASN A 9 -10.29 21.28 -26.50
CA ASN A 9 -9.41 20.90 -27.61
C ASN A 9 -8.03 20.45 -27.11
N VAL A 10 -7.57 21.03 -26.00
CA VAL A 10 -6.30 20.66 -25.37
C VAL A 10 -6.41 19.30 -24.68
N GLN A 11 -7.52 19.05 -23.98
CA GLN A 11 -7.80 17.76 -23.32
C GLN A 11 -7.94 16.63 -24.34
N ASP A 12 -8.62 16.87 -25.46
CA ASP A 12 -8.75 15.91 -26.56
C ASP A 12 -7.37 15.60 -27.16
N TYR A 13 -6.56 16.64 -27.41
CA TYR A 13 -5.18 16.45 -27.89
C TYR A 13 -4.34 15.62 -26.91
N ILE A 14 -4.43 15.87 -25.60
CA ILE A 14 -3.74 15.08 -24.57
C ILE A 14 -4.19 13.61 -24.61
N CYS A 15 -5.49 13.36 -24.76
CA CYS A 15 -6.05 12.00 -24.82
C CYS A 15 -5.62 11.24 -26.09
N GLU A 16 -5.71 11.88 -27.26
CA GLU A 16 -5.30 11.29 -28.54
C GLU A 16 -3.81 10.97 -28.58
N ASN A 17 -2.99 11.81 -27.94
CA ASN A 17 -1.55 11.65 -27.89
C ASN A 17 -1.09 10.76 -26.73
N GLU A 18 -2.00 10.10 -25.99
CA GLU A 18 -1.63 9.29 -24.84
C GLU A 18 -0.57 8.26 -25.24
N ASN A 19 -0.72 7.49 -26.31
CA ASN A 19 0.25 6.45 -26.67
C ASN A 19 1.47 6.93 -27.49
N THR A 20 1.66 8.24 -27.62
CA THR A 20 2.75 8.80 -28.44
C THR A 20 4.07 8.90 -27.67
N ASN A 21 5.17 9.06 -28.42
CA ASN A 21 6.49 9.30 -27.85
C ASN A 21 6.60 10.75 -27.35
N ILE A 22 6.70 10.91 -26.03
CA ILE A 22 6.75 12.23 -25.38
C ILE A 22 7.92 13.08 -25.86
N ALA A 23 9.10 12.49 -26.09
CA ALA A 23 10.26 13.23 -26.57
C ALA A 23 10.01 13.82 -27.97
N GLN A 24 9.31 13.08 -28.84
CA GLN A 24 8.92 13.60 -30.16
C GLN A 24 7.87 14.71 -30.05
N LEU A 25 6.93 14.61 -29.10
CA LEU A 25 5.91 15.63 -28.87
C LEU A 25 6.54 16.95 -28.38
N ILE A 26 7.48 16.88 -27.45
CA ILE A 26 8.19 18.06 -26.94
C ILE A 26 8.90 18.82 -28.08
N LEU A 27 9.56 18.09 -28.99
CA LEU A 27 10.30 18.66 -30.12
C LEU A 27 9.40 19.32 -31.18
N LYS A 28 8.16 18.87 -31.34
CA LYS A 28 7.19 19.48 -32.28
C LYS A 28 6.70 20.86 -31.85
N GLY A 29 6.89 21.21 -30.58
CA GLY A 29 6.34 22.43 -29.99
C GLY A 29 4.86 22.29 -29.62
N SER A 30 4.33 23.32 -28.94
CA SER A 30 2.92 23.34 -28.55
C SER A 30 2.05 23.82 -29.71
N PRO A 31 0.95 23.13 -30.05
CA PRO A 31 -0.02 23.62 -31.02
C PRO A 31 -0.99 24.66 -30.42
N PHE A 32 -0.89 24.95 -29.12
CA PHE A 32 -1.83 25.82 -28.40
C PHE A 32 -1.14 27.07 -27.86
N THR A 33 -1.81 28.22 -27.98
CA THR A 33 -1.34 29.49 -27.42
C THR A 33 -1.39 29.45 -25.89
N GLY A 34 -0.31 29.91 -25.24
CA GLY A 34 -0.24 30.01 -23.77
C GLY A 34 -0.01 28.68 -23.05
N ILE A 35 0.28 27.61 -23.78
CA ILE A 35 0.59 26.29 -23.24
C ILE A 35 1.93 25.83 -23.84
N THR A 36 2.84 25.35 -23.01
CA THR A 36 4.12 24.81 -23.45
C THR A 36 4.01 23.33 -23.81
N SER A 37 4.91 22.83 -24.67
CA SER A 37 4.95 21.40 -24.98
C SER A 37 5.34 20.55 -23.76
N ALA A 38 6.08 21.12 -22.81
CA ALA A 38 6.43 20.49 -21.55
C ALA A 38 5.21 20.29 -20.63
N GLU A 39 4.31 21.28 -20.54
CA GLU A 39 3.05 21.14 -19.80
C GLU A 39 2.15 20.04 -20.38
N ILE A 40 2.01 20.00 -21.71
CA ILE A 40 1.24 18.94 -22.39
C ILE A 40 1.86 17.56 -22.12
N ALA A 41 3.18 17.45 -22.27
CA ALA A 41 3.92 16.21 -22.00
C ALA A 41 3.71 15.73 -20.56
N GLN A 42 3.78 16.63 -19.59
CA GLN A 42 3.55 16.30 -18.17
C GLN A 42 2.12 15.79 -17.95
N GLN A 43 1.10 16.43 -18.53
CA GLN A 43 -0.29 15.96 -18.41
C GLN A 43 -0.46 14.56 -19.03
N ILE A 44 0.14 14.29 -20.20
CA ILE A 44 0.07 12.97 -20.84
C ILE A 44 0.72 11.90 -19.96
N GLU A 45 1.93 12.14 -19.44
CA GLU A 45 2.63 11.19 -18.58
C GLU A 45 1.88 10.93 -17.28
N ALA A 46 1.34 11.98 -16.66
CA ALA A 46 0.57 11.87 -15.43
C ALA A 46 -0.74 11.10 -15.66
N ARG A 47 -1.45 11.39 -16.76
CA ARG A 47 -2.68 10.69 -17.15
C ARG A 47 -2.46 9.17 -17.32
N LYS A 48 -1.36 8.76 -17.96
CA LYS A 48 -0.99 7.33 -18.08
C LYS A 48 -0.83 6.65 -16.73
N LYS A 49 -0.14 7.30 -15.79
CA LYS A 49 0.07 6.77 -14.43
C LYS A 49 -1.27 6.69 -13.68
N ALA A 50 -2.12 7.69 -13.85
CA ALA A 50 -3.44 7.76 -13.23
C ALA A 50 -4.35 6.60 -13.62
N LYS A 51 -4.30 6.13 -14.87
CA LYS A 51 -5.13 5.03 -15.40
C LYS A 51 -5.24 3.81 -14.49
N SER A 52 -4.13 3.37 -13.90
CA SER A 52 -4.11 2.19 -13.04
C SER A 52 -4.26 2.51 -11.54
N LYS A 53 -3.89 3.72 -11.13
CA LYS A 53 -3.79 4.11 -9.72
C LYS A 53 -5.04 4.81 -9.20
N ILE A 54 -5.63 5.70 -10.01
CA ILE A 54 -6.79 6.54 -9.71
C ILE A 54 -7.73 6.60 -10.93
N PRO A 55 -8.34 5.46 -11.33
CA PRO A 55 -9.13 5.36 -12.55
C PRO A 55 -10.28 6.39 -12.63
N THR A 56 -10.91 6.75 -11.49
CA THR A 56 -11.94 7.80 -11.48
C THR A 56 -11.40 9.15 -12.01
N TRP A 57 -10.18 9.54 -11.66
CA TRP A 57 -9.54 10.77 -12.17
C TRP A 57 -9.12 10.62 -13.64
N TYR A 58 -8.71 9.42 -14.06
CA TYR A 58 -8.36 9.16 -15.45
C TYR A 58 -9.59 9.29 -16.37
N GLU A 59 -10.73 8.77 -15.94
CA GLU A 59 -11.97 8.74 -16.75
C GLU A 59 -12.72 10.08 -16.74
N THR A 60 -12.46 10.94 -15.76
CA THR A 60 -13.13 12.24 -15.64
C THR A 60 -12.48 13.29 -16.55
N GLN A 61 -13.31 14.04 -17.29
CA GLN A 61 -12.86 15.14 -18.13
C GLN A 61 -12.41 16.34 -17.29
N LYS A 62 -11.56 17.19 -17.86
CA LYS A 62 -11.10 18.46 -17.24
C LYS A 62 -10.40 18.25 -15.89
N ILE A 63 -9.77 17.09 -15.69
CA ILE A 63 -8.89 16.85 -14.56
C ILE A 63 -7.52 17.45 -14.86
N TYR A 64 -7.01 18.25 -13.92
CA TYR A 64 -5.65 18.76 -13.94
C TYR A 64 -4.76 17.80 -13.14
N PHE A 65 -3.77 17.19 -13.77
CA PHE A 65 -2.81 16.34 -13.05
C PHE A 65 -1.64 17.16 -12.50
N PRO A 66 -1.24 16.96 -11.23
CA PRO A 66 -0.09 17.65 -10.65
C PRO A 66 1.22 17.07 -11.22
N PRO A 67 2.37 17.69 -10.91
CA PRO A 67 3.68 17.12 -11.23
C PRO A 67 3.80 15.64 -10.79
N SER A 68 4.65 14.90 -11.51
CA SER A 68 4.78 13.44 -11.35
C SER A 68 5.04 13.00 -9.90
N LEU A 69 5.82 13.77 -9.14
CA LEU A 69 6.13 13.47 -7.75
C LEU A 69 4.87 13.36 -6.88
N ASN A 70 3.95 14.32 -7.00
CA ASN A 70 2.70 14.32 -6.22
C ASN A 70 1.80 13.15 -6.62
N LEU A 71 1.76 12.80 -7.91
CA LEU A 71 0.99 11.65 -8.39
C LEU A 71 1.60 10.31 -7.92
N GLU A 72 2.91 10.23 -7.78
CA GLU A 72 3.59 9.04 -7.23
C GLU A 72 3.35 8.87 -5.73
N GLN A 73 3.31 9.99 -4.99
CA GLN A 73 3.09 10.02 -3.54
C GLN A 73 1.63 9.85 -3.13
N THR A 74 0.67 10.18 -4.01
CA THR A 74 -0.76 10.09 -3.65
C THR A 74 -1.22 8.66 -3.37
N SER A 75 -2.29 8.51 -2.60
CA SER A 75 -2.95 7.22 -2.38
C SER A 75 -3.53 6.66 -3.69
N SER A 76 -3.60 5.33 -3.79
CA SER A 76 -4.38 4.71 -4.85
C SER A 76 -5.87 4.79 -4.52
N GLU A 77 -6.72 4.69 -5.53
CA GLU A 77 -8.18 4.64 -5.33
C GLU A 77 -8.60 3.49 -4.40
N ILE A 78 -7.97 2.31 -4.52
CA ILE A 78 -8.23 1.14 -3.67
C ILE A 78 -7.95 1.47 -2.21
N THR A 79 -6.78 2.07 -1.94
CA THR A 79 -6.36 2.37 -0.57
C THR A 79 -7.11 3.55 0.03
N ALA A 80 -7.49 4.55 -0.77
CA ALA A 80 -8.31 5.67 -0.30
C ALA A 80 -9.74 5.25 0.05
N LYS A 81 -10.37 4.39 -0.78
CA LYS A 81 -11.67 3.78 -0.46
C LYS A 81 -11.64 3.00 0.86
N TYR A 82 -10.57 2.24 1.08
CA TYR A 82 -10.42 1.49 2.33
C TYR A 82 -10.28 2.41 3.55
N LYS A 83 -9.45 3.46 3.47
CA LYS A 83 -9.36 4.46 4.57
C LYS A 83 -10.71 5.08 4.87
N ALA A 84 -11.46 5.47 3.83
CA ALA A 84 -12.78 6.04 4.00
C ALA A 84 -13.76 5.10 4.73
N SER A 85 -13.69 3.79 4.49
CA SER A 85 -14.52 2.82 5.23
C SER A 85 -14.20 2.69 6.73
N LEU A 86 -13.10 3.30 7.21
CA LEU A 86 -12.72 3.29 8.62
C LEU A 86 -13.28 4.49 9.39
N VAL A 87 -13.73 5.53 8.69
CA VAL A 87 -14.17 6.79 9.30
C VAL A 87 -15.68 6.93 9.23
N TYR A 88 -16.23 7.77 10.10
CA TYR A 88 -17.66 8.07 10.19
C TYR A 88 -17.86 9.38 10.96
N GLY A 89 -19.07 9.92 10.96
CA GLY A 89 -19.41 11.15 11.68
C GLY A 89 -19.48 12.37 10.77
N ASP A 90 -19.30 13.54 11.35
CA ASP A 90 -19.62 14.81 10.72
C ASP A 90 -18.40 15.59 10.25
N GLN A 91 -17.35 15.68 11.07
CA GLN A 91 -16.19 16.55 10.80
C GLN A 91 -14.90 15.73 10.71
N LEU A 92 -14.25 15.76 9.54
CA LEU A 92 -12.90 15.20 9.35
C LEU A 92 -11.95 16.28 8.86
N ILE A 93 -10.74 16.34 9.39
CA ILE A 93 -9.65 17.17 8.84
C ILE A 93 -8.51 16.29 8.33
N ASP A 94 -8.07 16.53 7.10
CA ASP A 94 -6.85 15.98 6.52
C ASP A 94 -5.74 17.03 6.62
N LEU A 95 -4.77 16.77 7.50
CA LEU A 95 -3.67 17.69 7.80
C LEU A 95 -2.56 17.66 6.73
N THR A 96 -2.70 16.83 5.71
CA THR A 96 -1.67 16.51 4.71
C THR A 96 -2.25 16.48 3.30
N GLY A 97 -3.32 17.25 3.06
CA GLY A 97 -4.33 17.04 2.04
C GLY A 97 -3.84 16.67 0.64
N GLY A 98 -2.66 17.14 0.22
CA GLY A 98 -1.98 16.67 -0.98
C GLY A 98 -2.86 16.80 -2.22
N PHE A 99 -2.81 15.78 -3.10
CA PHE A 99 -3.65 15.74 -4.30
C PHE A 99 -5.14 15.45 -4.01
N GLY A 100 -5.55 15.35 -2.74
CA GLY A 100 -6.96 15.27 -2.35
C GLY A 100 -7.66 13.93 -2.62
N ILE A 101 -6.92 12.86 -2.95
CA ILE A 101 -7.51 11.55 -3.23
C ILE A 101 -8.20 10.99 -1.97
N ASP A 102 -7.51 11.00 -0.82
CA ASP A 102 -8.07 10.50 0.44
C ASP A 102 -9.24 11.40 0.89
N CYS A 103 -9.08 12.73 0.85
CA CYS A 103 -10.16 13.72 1.09
C CYS A 103 -11.43 13.46 0.28
N PHE A 104 -11.30 13.21 -1.03
CA PHE A 104 -12.45 12.91 -1.90
C PHE A 104 -13.22 11.67 -1.45
N TYR A 105 -12.50 10.63 -1.00
CA TYR A 105 -13.15 9.42 -0.50
C TYR A 105 -13.71 9.60 0.90
N PHE A 106 -13.05 10.35 1.80
CA PHE A 106 -13.62 10.71 3.10
C PHE A 106 -14.93 11.50 2.95
N ALA A 107 -15.00 12.45 2.03
CA ALA A 107 -16.21 13.26 1.77
C ALA A 107 -17.41 12.46 1.26
N LYS A 108 -17.23 11.17 0.93
CA LYS A 108 -18.33 10.25 0.63
C LYS A 108 -18.97 9.69 1.89
N GLU A 109 -18.19 9.51 2.96
CA GLU A 109 -18.58 8.83 4.19
C GLU A 109 -18.91 9.79 5.35
N VAL A 110 -18.27 10.97 5.40
CA VAL A 110 -18.52 12.00 6.44
C VAL A 110 -19.27 13.20 5.90
N THR A 111 -19.91 13.96 6.80
CA THR A 111 -20.68 15.16 6.43
C THR A 111 -19.79 16.23 5.80
N LYS A 112 -18.63 16.54 6.41
CA LYS A 112 -17.73 17.61 5.98
C LYS A 112 -16.26 17.22 6.16
N VAL A 113 -15.44 17.58 5.18
CA VAL A 113 -13.97 17.42 5.21
C VAL A 113 -13.30 18.79 5.14
N THR A 114 -12.27 19.00 5.94
CA THR A 114 -11.32 20.11 5.78
C THR A 114 -10.03 19.56 5.19
N HIS A 115 -9.70 19.96 3.96
CA HIS A 115 -8.42 19.68 3.30
C HIS A 115 -7.44 20.79 3.65
N VAL A 116 -6.32 20.46 4.30
CA VAL A 116 -5.25 21.42 4.57
C VAL A 116 -3.98 21.00 3.87
N GLU A 117 -3.47 21.86 2.99
CA GLU A 117 -2.27 21.59 2.19
C GLU A 117 -1.31 22.78 2.19
N LEU A 118 -0.02 22.51 2.37
CA LEU A 118 1.01 23.55 2.42
C LEU A 118 1.25 24.19 1.06
N ASN A 119 1.25 23.37 -0.01
CA ASN A 119 1.47 23.81 -1.37
C ASN A 119 0.17 24.38 -1.97
N LYS A 120 0.12 25.70 -2.09
CA LYS A 120 -1.00 26.45 -2.68
C LYS A 120 -1.45 25.91 -4.04
N GLU A 121 -0.51 25.62 -4.94
CA GLU A 121 -0.84 25.15 -6.28
C GLU A 121 -1.47 23.75 -6.25
N LEU A 122 -0.97 22.85 -5.40
CA LEU A 122 -1.53 21.52 -5.24
C LEU A 122 -2.93 21.55 -4.62
N SER A 123 -3.16 22.43 -3.62
CA SER A 123 -4.48 22.66 -3.04
C SER A 123 -5.47 23.18 -4.08
N GLN A 124 -5.09 24.15 -4.91
CA GLN A 124 -5.91 24.65 -6.02
C GLN A 124 -6.25 23.57 -7.05
N ILE A 125 -5.29 22.70 -7.38
CA ILE A 125 -5.52 21.56 -8.27
C ILE A 125 -6.54 20.59 -7.64
N ALA A 126 -6.39 20.27 -6.36
CA ALA A 126 -7.30 19.38 -5.65
C ALA A 126 -8.73 19.96 -5.61
N GLU A 127 -8.88 21.25 -5.30
CA GLU A 127 -10.17 21.95 -5.29
C GLU A 127 -10.84 21.93 -6.67
N HIS A 128 -10.09 22.28 -7.72
CA HIS A 128 -10.59 22.25 -9.10
C HIS A 128 -11.07 20.86 -9.50
N ASN A 129 -10.24 19.84 -9.25
CA ASN A 129 -10.57 18.46 -9.61
C ASN A 129 -11.78 17.94 -8.84
N PHE A 130 -11.90 18.27 -7.55
CA PHE A 130 -13.05 17.88 -6.73
C PHE A 130 -14.38 18.32 -7.37
N LYS A 131 -14.44 19.57 -7.86
CA LYS A 131 -15.62 20.12 -8.57
C LYS A 131 -15.95 19.37 -9.87
N GLN A 132 -14.97 18.69 -10.49
CA GLN A 132 -15.22 17.84 -11.66
C GLN A 132 -15.69 16.43 -11.28
N LEU A 133 -15.27 15.94 -10.11
CA LEU A 133 -15.48 14.56 -9.66
C LEU A 133 -16.77 14.37 -8.86
N SER A 134 -17.29 15.45 -8.27
CA SER A 134 -18.44 15.42 -7.37
C SER A 134 -19.23 16.71 -7.46
N SER A 135 -20.56 16.60 -7.33
CA SER A 135 -21.45 17.75 -7.16
C SER A 135 -21.61 18.16 -5.69
N LYS A 136 -21.02 17.42 -4.75
CA LYS A 136 -21.06 17.79 -3.32
C LYS A 136 -20.14 19.00 -3.09
N GLU A 137 -20.57 19.91 -2.23
CA GLU A 137 -19.79 21.04 -1.75
C GLU A 137 -19.44 20.86 -0.27
N ASN A 138 -18.85 19.70 0.07
CA ASN A 138 -18.58 19.31 1.45
C ASN A 138 -17.10 19.13 1.78
N ILE A 139 -16.22 19.73 0.98
CA ILE A 139 -14.79 19.84 1.28
C ILE A 139 -14.43 21.32 1.31
N ASP A 140 -13.94 21.80 2.45
CA ASP A 140 -13.29 23.11 2.55
C ASP A 140 -11.80 22.94 2.24
N PHE A 141 -11.26 23.75 1.33
CA PHE A 141 -9.85 23.69 0.93
C PHE A 141 -9.09 24.86 1.55
N GLU A 142 -8.09 24.54 2.35
CA GLU A 142 -7.29 25.48 3.11
C GLU A 142 -5.82 25.34 2.73
N THR A 143 -5.16 26.48 2.49
CA THR A 143 -3.73 26.50 2.18
C THR A 143 -2.95 27.01 3.39
N GLY A 144 -1.98 26.23 3.86
CA GLY A 144 -1.08 26.67 4.92
C GLY A 144 -0.51 25.55 5.78
N ASN A 145 0.11 25.93 6.89
CA ASN A 145 0.60 24.98 7.88
C ASN A 145 -0.59 24.35 8.63
N SER A 146 -0.74 23.03 8.49
CA SER A 146 -1.89 22.30 9.04
C SER A 146 -1.92 22.25 10.56
N LEU A 147 -0.77 22.24 11.23
CA LEU A 147 -0.71 22.27 12.70
C LEU A 147 -1.09 23.65 13.25
N GLU A 148 -0.68 24.73 12.59
CA GLU A 148 -1.11 26.09 12.95
C GLU A 148 -2.61 26.27 12.72
N TYR A 149 -3.11 25.79 11.57
CA TYR A 149 -4.55 25.79 11.27
C TYR A 149 -5.34 25.03 12.35
N LEU A 150 -4.92 23.80 12.67
CA LEU A 150 -5.58 22.97 13.67
C LEU A 150 -5.56 23.61 15.07
N LYS A 151 -4.44 24.20 15.47
CA LYS A 151 -4.30 24.90 16.76
C LYS A 151 -5.29 26.05 16.88
N ASN A 152 -5.42 26.85 15.83
CA ASN A 152 -6.27 28.05 15.80
C ASN A 152 -7.74 27.75 15.49
N SER A 153 -8.06 26.56 14.97
CA SER A 153 -9.43 26.14 14.68
C SER A 153 -10.24 26.01 15.97
N SER A 154 -11.46 26.57 15.99
CA SER A 154 -12.44 26.37 17.06
C SER A 154 -13.29 25.10 16.85
N THR A 155 -13.18 24.47 15.67
CA THR A 155 -13.86 23.23 15.33
C THR A 155 -13.26 22.07 16.11
N HIS A 156 -14.13 21.24 16.68
CA HIS A 156 -13.76 19.91 17.13
C HIS A 156 -14.03 18.94 15.97
N TYR A 157 -13.07 18.09 15.66
CA TYR A 157 -13.19 17.11 14.59
C TYR A 157 -13.52 15.74 15.18
N ASP A 158 -14.36 14.97 14.50
CA ASP A 158 -14.56 13.56 14.85
C ASP A 158 -13.32 12.75 14.49
N TRP A 159 -12.69 13.12 13.37
CA TRP A 159 -11.49 12.47 12.82
C TRP A 159 -10.42 13.48 12.43
N ILE A 160 -9.18 13.15 12.77
CA ILE A 160 -7.99 13.75 12.16
C ILE A 160 -7.33 12.67 11.31
N PHE A 161 -7.10 12.96 10.03
CA PHE A 161 -6.23 12.16 9.17
C PHE A 161 -4.89 12.86 8.96
N VAL A 162 -3.82 12.08 8.96
CA VAL A 162 -2.46 12.57 8.70
C VAL A 162 -1.62 11.51 7.98
N ASP A 163 -1.01 11.90 6.86
CA ASP A 163 -0.07 11.12 6.06
C ASP A 163 1.28 11.86 6.02
N PRO A 164 2.06 11.81 7.10
CA PRO A 164 3.23 12.66 7.22
C PRO A 164 4.32 12.19 6.26
N ALA A 165 4.82 13.13 5.46
CA ALA A 165 5.91 12.91 4.52
C ALA A 165 7.24 12.81 5.27
N ARG A 166 8.27 12.25 4.63
CA ARG A 166 9.62 12.20 5.23
C ARG A 166 10.31 13.56 5.07
N ARG A 167 10.94 14.08 6.14
CA ARG A 167 11.67 15.37 6.08
C ARG A 167 12.86 15.36 5.12
N ASP A 168 13.55 14.22 5.03
CA ASP A 168 14.71 14.03 4.17
C ASP A 168 14.54 12.74 3.35
N ASP A 169 14.39 12.84 2.03
CA ASP A 169 14.44 11.69 1.09
C ASP A 169 15.84 11.01 1.03
N ARG A 170 16.76 11.37 1.93
CA ARG A 170 18.11 10.83 2.03
C ARG A 170 18.12 9.51 2.81
N GLY A 171 17.71 8.42 2.14
CA GLY A 171 18.43 7.13 2.14
C GLY A 171 18.65 6.33 3.45
N GLY A 172 18.01 6.65 4.57
CA GLY A 172 18.09 5.80 5.78
C GLY A 172 17.27 4.49 5.66
N LYS A 173 17.83 3.35 6.10
CA LYS A 173 17.20 2.00 6.06
C LYS A 173 16.05 1.79 7.07
N VAL A 174 15.97 2.61 8.12
CA VAL A 174 14.93 2.54 9.14
C VAL A 174 14.04 3.76 8.99
N PHE A 175 12.74 3.54 8.79
CA PHE A 175 11.74 4.59 8.78
C PHE A 175 11.26 4.79 10.23
N ARG A 176 11.30 6.03 10.74
CA ARG A 176 10.82 6.38 12.09
C ARG A 176 9.80 7.51 11.98
N LEU A 177 8.79 7.52 12.85
CA LEU A 177 7.75 8.56 12.85
C LEU A 177 8.31 9.95 13.17
N GLN A 178 9.32 10.02 14.06
CA GLN A 178 10.02 11.27 14.40
C GLN A 178 10.69 11.96 13.19
N ASP A 179 10.99 11.22 12.13
CA ASP A 179 11.67 11.74 10.94
C ASP A 179 10.65 12.23 9.87
N CYS A 180 9.36 12.22 10.21
CA CYS A 180 8.26 12.65 9.36
C CYS A 180 7.81 14.09 9.65
N GLU A 181 7.07 14.65 8.69
CA GLU A 181 6.47 15.98 8.71
C GLU A 181 5.02 15.91 8.17
N PRO A 182 4.02 16.38 8.94
CA PRO A 182 4.15 16.96 10.27
C PRO A 182 4.64 15.94 11.31
N ASP A 183 5.27 16.45 12.37
CA ASP A 183 5.75 15.63 13.49
C ASP A 183 4.58 15.19 14.37
N VAL A 184 3.99 14.05 14.02
CA VAL A 184 2.84 13.50 14.73
C VAL A 184 3.15 13.20 16.20
N LEU A 185 4.38 12.78 16.51
CA LEU A 185 4.76 12.39 17.87
C LEU A 185 4.80 13.61 18.80
N SER A 186 5.47 14.69 18.39
CA SER A 186 5.55 15.89 19.22
C SER A 186 4.22 16.65 19.32
N HIS A 187 3.30 16.45 18.36
CA HIS A 187 1.99 17.10 18.35
C HIS A 187 0.84 16.19 18.79
N LEU A 188 1.10 14.95 19.25
CA LEU A 188 0.05 13.99 19.57
C LEU A 188 -0.99 14.54 20.56
N ASN A 189 -0.55 15.28 21.58
CA ASN A 189 -1.45 15.92 22.54
C ASN A 189 -2.40 16.94 21.88
N LEU A 190 -1.89 17.77 20.97
CA LEU A 190 -2.71 18.71 20.21
C LEU A 190 -3.75 17.96 19.37
N LEU A 191 -3.35 16.86 18.70
CA LEU A 191 -4.26 16.07 17.89
C LEU A 191 -5.37 15.44 18.76
N LEU A 192 -5.00 14.85 19.90
CA LEU A 192 -5.94 14.24 20.85
C LEU A 192 -6.86 15.27 21.52
N ASP A 193 -6.43 16.52 21.66
CA ASP A 193 -7.29 17.60 22.18
C ASP A 193 -8.31 18.09 21.16
N LYS A 194 -8.02 17.91 19.86
CA LYS A 194 -8.85 18.39 18.76
C LYS A 194 -9.75 17.32 18.15
N SER A 195 -9.50 16.05 18.47
CA SER A 195 -10.29 14.93 17.97
C SER A 195 -10.31 13.73 18.91
N HIS A 196 -11.40 12.97 18.83
CA HIS A 196 -11.52 11.69 19.51
C HIS A 196 -10.78 10.57 18.75
N PHE A 197 -10.86 10.59 17.41
CA PHE A 197 -10.20 9.61 16.55
C PHE A 197 -9.09 10.25 15.71
N ILE A 198 -7.97 9.53 15.57
CA ILE A 198 -6.88 9.93 14.68
C ILE A 198 -6.52 8.72 13.80
N LEU A 199 -6.48 8.92 12.49
CA LEU A 199 -6.02 7.94 11.52
C LEU A 199 -4.67 8.42 10.95
N ILE A 200 -3.59 7.75 11.35
CA ILE A 200 -2.24 8.06 10.88
C ILE A 200 -1.88 7.06 9.78
N LYS A 201 -1.57 7.54 8.58
CA LYS A 201 -0.96 6.73 7.52
C LYS A 201 0.56 6.77 7.66
N THR A 202 1.23 5.64 7.45
CA THR A 202 2.70 5.59 7.45
C THR A 202 3.23 4.66 6.36
N SER A 203 4.50 4.84 6.02
CA SER A 203 5.22 3.97 5.09
C SER A 203 5.13 2.49 5.50
N PRO A 204 5.01 1.56 4.54
CA PRO A 204 5.04 0.11 4.82
C PRO A 204 6.39 -0.34 5.43
N LEU A 205 7.43 0.50 5.36
CA LEU A 205 8.75 0.26 5.94
C LEU A 205 8.82 0.59 7.44
N LEU A 206 7.86 1.33 8.00
CA LEU A 206 7.84 1.64 9.44
C LEU A 206 7.79 0.35 10.26
N ASP A 207 8.62 0.25 11.29
CA ASP A 207 8.61 -0.88 12.21
C ASP A 207 7.38 -0.83 13.13
N ILE A 208 6.58 -1.89 13.15
CA ILE A 208 5.33 -1.93 13.92
C ILE A 208 5.61 -1.90 15.42
N GLN A 209 6.66 -2.59 15.88
CA GLN A 209 7.02 -2.62 17.30
C GLN A 209 7.56 -1.27 17.78
N LEU A 210 8.24 -0.53 16.91
CA LEU A 210 8.63 0.85 17.19
C LEU A 210 7.41 1.77 17.28
N GLY A 211 6.50 1.72 16.30
CA GLY A 211 5.28 2.53 16.32
C GLY A 211 4.40 2.28 17.56
N LEU A 212 4.27 1.03 17.99
CA LEU A 212 3.56 0.66 19.23
C LEU A 212 4.19 1.23 20.51
N LYS A 213 5.50 1.57 20.48
CA LYS A 213 6.19 2.20 21.61
C LYS A 213 6.10 3.72 21.58
N GLU A 214 5.96 4.31 20.39
CA GLU A 214 5.97 5.76 20.18
C GLU A 214 4.56 6.37 20.24
N LEU A 215 3.53 5.63 19.83
CA LEU A 215 2.14 6.08 19.82
C LEU A 215 1.35 5.49 21.01
N SER A 216 0.33 6.22 21.45
CA SER A 216 -0.58 5.82 22.53
C SER A 216 -2.01 5.65 22.02
N PHE A 217 -2.84 4.92 22.77
CA PHE A 217 -4.27 4.69 22.47
C PHE A 217 -4.53 4.02 21.11
N ILE A 218 -3.61 3.18 20.66
CA ILE A 218 -3.71 2.47 19.38
C ILE A 218 -4.74 1.35 19.51
N LYS A 219 -5.91 1.57 18.92
CA LYS A 219 -6.99 0.59 18.88
C LYS A 219 -6.76 -0.45 17.79
N GLU A 220 -6.44 0.03 16.58
CA GLU A 220 -6.25 -0.83 15.42
C GLU A 220 -5.02 -0.44 14.61
N ILE A 221 -4.33 -1.44 14.05
CA ILE A 221 -3.30 -1.29 13.03
C ILE A 221 -3.76 -2.03 11.79
N HIS A 222 -3.99 -1.31 10.70
CA HIS A 222 -4.33 -1.91 9.42
C HIS A 222 -3.09 -1.96 8.53
N ILE A 223 -2.76 -3.15 8.05
CA ILE A 223 -1.67 -3.39 7.12
C ILE A 223 -2.28 -3.62 5.75
N VAL A 224 -2.16 -2.61 4.88
CA VAL A 224 -2.90 -2.57 3.63
C VAL A 224 -1.98 -2.95 2.48
N ALA A 225 -2.29 -4.06 1.82
CA ALA A 225 -1.61 -4.54 0.63
C ALA A 225 -2.53 -4.50 -0.60
N VAL A 226 -1.92 -4.23 -1.74
CA VAL A 226 -2.57 -4.30 -3.06
C VAL A 226 -1.72 -5.20 -3.95
N ASN A 227 -2.34 -6.23 -4.53
CA ASN A 227 -1.70 -7.25 -5.34
C ASN A 227 -0.46 -7.87 -4.64
N ASN A 228 -0.60 -8.18 -3.35
CA ASN A 228 0.44 -8.78 -2.51
C ASN A 228 1.67 -7.88 -2.27
N GLU A 229 1.53 -6.56 -2.36
CA GLU A 229 2.53 -5.59 -1.97
C GLU A 229 1.94 -4.65 -0.90
N VAL A 230 2.58 -4.58 0.28
CA VAL A 230 2.13 -3.67 1.35
C VAL A 230 2.37 -2.23 0.90
N LYS A 231 1.30 -1.44 0.86
CA LYS A 231 1.31 -0.05 0.40
C LYS A 231 1.40 0.94 1.55
N GLU A 232 0.74 0.64 2.66
CA GLU A 232 0.64 1.56 3.80
C GLU A 232 0.31 0.80 5.08
N LEU A 233 0.72 1.37 6.21
CA LEU A 233 0.18 1.03 7.52
C LEU A 233 -0.74 2.17 7.95
N LEU A 234 -1.89 1.82 8.54
CA LEU A 234 -2.82 2.77 9.13
C LEU A 234 -2.91 2.50 10.62
N TRP A 235 -2.73 3.54 11.42
CA TRP A 235 -2.80 3.50 12.87
C TRP A 235 -4.07 4.24 13.28
N LEU A 236 -5.06 3.50 13.78
CA LEU A 236 -6.29 4.05 14.30
C LEU A 236 -6.13 4.25 15.80
N ILE A 237 -6.05 5.52 16.19
CA ILE A 237 -6.02 5.98 17.56
C ILE A 237 -7.44 6.36 17.98
N ASP A 238 -7.83 5.88 19.14
CA ASP A 238 -9.11 6.19 19.80
C ASP A 238 -8.78 6.64 21.21
N LYS A 239 -8.94 7.94 21.51
CA LYS A 239 -8.51 8.55 22.78
C LYS A 239 -9.13 7.86 24.02
N SER A 240 -10.26 7.18 23.86
CA SER A 240 -10.94 6.47 24.95
C SER A 240 -10.56 5.00 25.07
N TYR A 241 -9.71 4.48 24.18
CA TYR A 241 -9.38 3.08 24.11
C TYR A 241 -8.27 2.67 25.10
N ASP A 242 -8.58 1.68 25.94
CA ASP A 242 -7.68 1.10 26.96
C ASP A 242 -7.38 -0.40 26.73
N GLY A 243 -7.86 -0.96 25.62
CA GLY A 243 -7.73 -2.37 25.29
C GLY A 243 -6.45 -2.74 24.55
N LYS A 244 -6.41 -3.99 24.08
CA LYS A 244 -5.30 -4.56 23.30
C LYS A 244 -5.38 -4.17 21.83
N THR A 245 -4.26 -3.74 21.25
CA THR A 245 -4.22 -3.38 19.84
C THR A 245 -4.55 -4.55 18.92
N LYS A 246 -5.59 -4.37 18.10
CA LYS A 246 -5.98 -5.32 17.05
C LYS A 246 -5.18 -5.02 15.77
N VAL A 247 -4.68 -6.04 15.10
CA VAL A 247 -3.99 -5.91 13.81
C VAL A 247 -4.82 -6.56 12.72
N ILE A 248 -5.11 -5.79 11.68
CA ILE A 248 -5.91 -6.20 10.54
C ILE A 248 -5.01 -6.21 9.31
N SER A 249 -4.73 -7.40 8.79
CA SER A 249 -4.06 -7.56 7.50
C SER A 249 -5.11 -7.52 6.39
N LYS A 250 -4.98 -6.62 5.42
CA LYS A 250 -5.83 -6.58 4.22
C LYS A 250 -4.97 -6.69 2.96
N ASN A 251 -5.36 -7.57 2.05
CA ASN A 251 -4.73 -7.69 0.74
C ASN A 251 -5.80 -7.67 -0.36
N PHE A 252 -5.88 -6.55 -1.08
CA PHE A 252 -6.74 -6.37 -2.23
C PHE A 252 -6.10 -7.00 -3.46
N THR A 253 -6.76 -7.99 -4.06
CA THR A 253 -6.30 -8.61 -5.31
C THR A 253 -7.36 -8.47 -6.39
N LYS A 254 -6.97 -8.67 -7.66
CA LYS A 254 -7.92 -8.71 -8.78
C LYS A 254 -9.02 -9.77 -8.64
N ALA A 255 -8.77 -10.84 -7.88
CA ALA A 255 -9.70 -11.97 -7.75
C ALA A 255 -10.61 -11.83 -6.53
N LYS A 256 -10.03 -11.54 -5.37
CA LYS A 256 -10.76 -11.37 -4.11
C LYS A 256 -9.94 -10.60 -3.08
N GLU A 257 -10.63 -10.00 -2.12
CA GLU A 257 -10.02 -9.52 -0.89
C GLU A 257 -9.57 -10.72 -0.04
N GLN A 258 -8.43 -10.56 0.62
CA GLN A 258 -7.93 -11.50 1.61
C GLN A 258 -7.64 -10.74 2.89
N ASP A 259 -8.09 -11.27 4.01
CA ASP A 259 -7.88 -10.66 5.30
C ASP A 259 -7.45 -11.66 6.37
N PHE A 260 -6.80 -11.13 7.40
CA PHE A 260 -6.47 -11.87 8.61
C PHE A 260 -6.39 -10.90 9.78
N THR A 261 -7.20 -11.15 10.80
CA THR A 261 -7.34 -10.26 11.96
C THR A 261 -7.00 -11.00 13.23
N ALA A 262 -6.17 -10.39 14.06
CA ALA A 262 -5.78 -10.92 15.36
C ALA A 262 -5.23 -9.82 16.28
N PHE A 263 -5.12 -10.13 17.57
CA PHE A 263 -4.35 -9.34 18.53
C PHE A 263 -2.89 -9.77 18.53
N LEU A 264 -1.98 -8.83 18.80
CA LEU A 264 -0.54 -9.10 18.77
C LEU A 264 -0.10 -10.13 19.82
N GLU A 265 -0.73 -10.17 20.99
CA GLU A 265 -0.33 -11.13 22.02
C GLU A 265 -0.70 -12.57 21.66
N GLU A 266 -1.70 -12.78 20.79
CA GLU A 266 -2.06 -14.12 20.30
C GLU A 266 -0.87 -14.77 19.58
N GLU A 267 -0.08 -14.02 18.81
CA GLU A 267 1.12 -14.56 18.14
C GLU A 267 2.17 -15.01 19.14
N THR A 268 2.31 -14.32 20.28
CA THR A 268 3.29 -14.71 21.30
C THR A 268 2.88 -16.03 21.94
N LEU A 269 1.59 -16.20 22.22
CA LEU A 269 1.02 -17.40 22.85
C LEU A 269 0.86 -18.59 21.88
N ALA A 270 0.72 -18.32 20.58
CA ALA A 270 0.48 -19.33 19.57
C ALA A 270 1.60 -20.36 19.48
N LYS A 271 1.22 -21.62 19.23
CA LYS A 271 2.12 -22.76 19.04
C LYS A 271 2.01 -23.26 17.60
N ALA A 272 3.10 -23.12 16.85
CA ALA A 272 3.20 -23.72 15.53
C ALA A 272 3.69 -25.16 15.64
N GLU A 273 2.90 -26.11 15.12
CA GLU A 273 3.41 -27.42 14.78
C GLU A 273 4.24 -27.36 13.51
N TYR A 274 5.21 -28.26 13.38
CA TYR A 274 6.10 -28.30 12.24
C TYR A 274 6.04 -29.64 11.52
N ALA A 275 6.18 -29.61 10.20
CA ALA A 275 6.26 -30.80 9.37
C ALA A 275 7.00 -30.53 8.06
N ASN A 276 7.46 -31.63 7.47
CA ASN A 276 7.92 -31.62 6.08
C ASN A 276 6.75 -31.35 5.12
N PRO A 277 7.02 -30.86 3.90
CA PRO A 277 5.99 -30.67 2.88
C PRO A 277 5.15 -31.92 2.66
N VAL A 278 3.82 -31.76 2.64
CA VAL A 278 2.85 -32.81 2.27
C VAL A 278 2.14 -32.42 0.97
N ASN A 279 0.83 -32.64 0.82
CA ASN A 279 0.11 -32.43 -0.45
C ASN A 279 -0.02 -30.98 -0.89
N TYR A 280 -0.10 -30.02 0.05
CA TYR A 280 -0.32 -28.62 -0.26
C TYR A 280 0.69 -27.71 0.45
N ILE A 281 1.09 -26.64 -0.23
CA ILE A 281 1.94 -25.57 0.31
C ILE A 281 1.20 -24.24 0.26
N TYR A 282 1.36 -23.47 1.32
CA TYR A 282 0.75 -22.17 1.51
C TYR A 282 1.82 -21.12 1.78
N GLU A 283 1.70 -19.99 1.11
CA GLU A 283 2.52 -18.82 1.37
C GLU A 283 1.62 -17.62 1.69
N PRO A 284 1.73 -17.07 2.92
CA PRO A 284 0.89 -15.96 3.38
C PRO A 284 1.10 -14.72 2.53
N ASN A 285 0.06 -13.89 2.44
CA ASN A 285 0.20 -12.60 1.78
C ASN A 285 1.18 -11.68 2.54
N SER A 286 1.66 -10.64 1.86
CA SER A 286 2.66 -9.72 2.40
C SER A 286 2.15 -8.91 3.60
N ALA A 287 0.85 -8.66 3.72
CA ALA A 287 0.27 -7.97 4.87
C ALA A 287 0.40 -8.82 6.15
N ILE A 288 0.12 -10.13 6.07
CA ILE A 288 0.30 -11.07 7.18
C ILE A 288 1.77 -11.22 7.55
N LEU A 289 2.66 -11.29 6.55
CA LEU A 289 4.10 -11.33 6.79
C LEU A 289 4.58 -10.07 7.52
N LYS A 290 4.07 -8.90 7.14
CA LYS A 290 4.37 -7.62 7.79
C LYS A 290 3.79 -7.56 9.21
N ALA A 291 2.61 -8.15 9.45
CA ALA A 291 2.01 -8.26 10.78
C ALA A 291 2.86 -9.11 11.74
N GLY A 292 3.70 -10.00 11.22
CA GLY A 292 4.48 -10.93 12.03
C GLY A 292 3.67 -12.14 12.53
N PHE A 293 2.48 -12.39 11.95
CA PHE A 293 1.63 -13.52 12.32
C PHE A 293 2.14 -14.83 11.70
N PHE A 294 3.21 -15.36 12.27
CA PHE A 294 3.91 -16.52 11.75
C PHE A 294 3.48 -17.84 12.38
N LYS A 295 3.22 -17.86 13.69
CA LYS A 295 2.74 -19.05 14.40
C LYS A 295 1.21 -19.08 14.40
N LEU A 296 0.60 -17.92 14.60
CA LEU A 296 -0.83 -17.78 14.77
C LEU A 296 -1.63 -18.19 13.53
N ILE A 297 -1.13 -17.87 12.33
CA ILE A 297 -1.80 -18.30 11.10
C ILE A 297 -1.79 -19.82 10.95
N ALA A 298 -0.73 -20.49 11.41
CA ALA A 298 -0.64 -21.94 11.38
C ALA A 298 -1.66 -22.55 12.34
N GLU A 299 -1.70 -22.05 13.58
CA GLU A 299 -2.62 -22.51 14.62
C GLU A 299 -4.09 -22.27 14.23
N LYS A 300 -4.46 -21.04 13.84
CA LYS A 300 -5.85 -20.69 13.48
C LYS A 300 -6.39 -21.46 12.29
N LEU A 301 -5.52 -21.86 11.35
CA LEU A 301 -5.92 -22.59 10.14
C LEU A 301 -5.60 -24.09 10.22
N ASN A 302 -5.17 -24.58 11.38
CA ASN A 302 -4.76 -25.97 11.60
C ASN A 302 -3.75 -26.46 10.54
N LEU A 303 -2.74 -25.64 10.26
CA LEU A 303 -1.66 -25.93 9.33
C LEU A 303 -0.37 -26.24 10.10
N LYS A 304 0.52 -26.99 9.45
CA LYS A 304 1.89 -27.20 9.95
C LYS A 304 2.85 -26.25 9.24
N LYS A 305 3.78 -25.66 9.98
CA LYS A 305 4.82 -24.76 9.45
C LYS A 305 6.04 -25.58 9.02
N LEU A 306 6.72 -25.20 7.94
CA LEU A 306 7.89 -25.96 7.47
C LEU A 306 9.10 -25.83 8.40
N ALA A 307 9.35 -24.61 8.89
CA ALA A 307 10.37 -24.29 9.88
C ALA A 307 10.13 -22.88 10.45
N GLN A 308 10.81 -22.55 11.56
CA GLN A 308 10.67 -21.26 12.26
C GLN A 308 10.81 -20.04 11.34
N HIS A 309 11.79 -20.03 10.44
CA HIS A 309 12.08 -18.86 9.57
C HIS A 309 11.63 -19.05 8.11
N SER A 310 11.08 -20.21 7.75
CA SER A 310 10.69 -20.48 6.36
C SER A 310 9.35 -19.87 5.96
N HIS A 311 8.50 -19.51 6.93
CA HIS A 311 7.19 -18.84 6.71
C HIS A 311 6.36 -19.45 5.56
N LEU A 312 6.46 -20.76 5.41
CA LEU A 312 5.68 -21.60 4.51
C LEU A 312 4.94 -22.62 5.38
N TYR A 313 3.73 -22.99 4.94
CA TYR A 313 2.85 -23.87 5.68
C TYR A 313 2.36 -25.01 4.78
N THR A 314 1.90 -26.10 5.38
CA THR A 314 1.49 -27.31 4.66
C THR A 314 0.31 -28.02 5.32
N SER A 315 -0.47 -28.73 4.52
CA SER A 315 -1.58 -29.59 4.96
C SER A 315 -1.87 -30.69 3.95
N GLU A 316 -2.49 -31.77 4.42
CA GLU A 316 -2.94 -32.88 3.57
C GLU A 316 -4.10 -32.48 2.65
N ASN A 317 -5.02 -31.65 3.17
CA ASN A 317 -6.22 -31.19 2.47
C ASN A 317 -6.06 -29.74 2.01
N LEU A 318 -6.60 -29.42 0.84
CA LEU A 318 -6.66 -28.05 0.34
C LEU A 318 -7.60 -27.21 1.21
N ILE A 319 -7.12 -26.07 1.73
CA ILE A 319 -7.95 -25.14 2.50
C ILE A 319 -8.03 -23.74 1.86
N THR A 320 -8.99 -22.95 2.32
CA THR A 320 -8.98 -21.50 2.08
C THR A 320 -7.86 -20.88 2.89
N PHE A 321 -7.06 -20.03 2.25
CA PHE A 321 -5.87 -19.45 2.86
C PHE A 321 -5.65 -18.01 2.37
N PRO A 322 -5.32 -17.06 3.26
CA PRO A 322 -5.08 -15.66 2.91
C PRO A 322 -3.68 -15.46 2.31
N GLY A 323 -3.50 -15.98 1.09
CA GLY A 323 -2.23 -15.90 0.39
C GLY A 323 -2.25 -16.73 -0.89
N ARG A 324 -1.08 -17.29 -1.25
CA ARG A 324 -0.94 -18.21 -2.38
C ARG A 324 -1.03 -19.64 -1.89
N ARG A 325 -1.65 -20.50 -2.70
CA ARG A 325 -1.85 -21.94 -2.42
C ARG A 325 -1.31 -22.74 -3.59
N PHE A 326 -0.69 -23.87 -3.28
CA PHE A 326 -0.06 -24.71 -4.28
C PHE A 326 -0.26 -26.18 -3.94
N LYS A 327 -0.47 -27.00 -4.96
CA LYS A 327 -0.40 -28.46 -4.88
C LYS A 327 1.06 -28.88 -5.08
N VAL A 328 1.57 -29.71 -4.18
CA VAL A 328 2.90 -30.31 -4.29
C VAL A 328 2.89 -31.38 -5.37
N ILE A 329 3.87 -31.29 -6.26
CA ILE A 329 4.15 -32.30 -7.28
C ILE A 329 5.29 -33.19 -6.81
N GLU A 330 6.37 -32.58 -6.34
CA GLU A 330 7.56 -33.28 -5.86
C GLU A 330 8.30 -32.43 -4.83
N THR A 331 8.94 -33.09 -3.86
CA THR A 331 9.89 -32.46 -2.93
C THR A 331 11.21 -33.21 -2.99
N SER A 332 12.32 -32.49 -3.17
CA SER A 332 13.66 -33.05 -3.22
C SER A 332 14.65 -32.27 -2.35
N ILE A 333 15.69 -32.95 -1.89
CA ILE A 333 16.83 -32.30 -1.24
C ILE A 333 17.53 -31.44 -2.30
N PHE A 334 17.91 -30.21 -1.95
CA PHE A 334 18.57 -29.33 -2.89
C PHE A 334 19.95 -29.88 -3.27
N SER A 335 20.04 -30.43 -4.48
CA SER A 335 21.30 -30.76 -5.12
C SER A 335 21.43 -30.06 -6.48
N LYS A 336 22.68 -29.87 -6.94
CA LYS A 336 22.92 -29.35 -8.30
C LYS A 336 22.41 -30.31 -9.39
N GLN A 337 22.26 -31.60 -9.08
CA GLN A 337 21.85 -32.61 -10.05
C GLN A 337 20.34 -32.51 -10.31
N ASP A 338 19.54 -32.34 -9.27
CA ASP A 338 18.07 -32.23 -9.38
C ASP A 338 17.64 -30.98 -10.15
N MET A 339 18.48 -29.94 -10.13
CA MET A 339 18.24 -28.72 -10.89
C MET A 339 18.48 -28.87 -12.41
N LYS A 340 19.07 -29.98 -12.89
CA LYS A 340 19.31 -30.18 -14.32
C LYS A 340 18.01 -30.25 -15.13
N ILE A 341 16.93 -30.79 -14.54
CA ILE A 341 15.63 -30.93 -15.21
C ILE A 341 15.01 -29.57 -15.56
N TRP A 342 15.35 -28.53 -14.78
CA TRP A 342 14.84 -27.16 -14.93
C TRP A 342 15.68 -26.30 -15.89
N LYS A 343 16.78 -26.82 -16.43
CA LYS A 343 17.65 -26.07 -17.33
C LYS A 343 16.88 -25.66 -18.59
N GLN A 344 16.85 -24.37 -18.90
CA GLN A 344 16.09 -23.75 -20.00
C GLN A 344 14.56 -23.87 -19.92
N GLN A 345 14.03 -24.47 -18.86
CA GLN A 345 12.59 -24.54 -18.60
C GLN A 345 12.08 -23.25 -17.94
N LYS A 346 10.76 -23.05 -18.00
CA LYS A 346 10.09 -21.93 -17.33
C LYS A 346 9.59 -22.37 -15.97
N ALA A 347 9.94 -21.63 -14.93
CA ALA A 347 9.32 -21.77 -13.60
C ALA A 347 9.37 -20.45 -12.82
N ASN A 348 8.37 -20.25 -11.96
CA ASN A 348 8.34 -19.17 -10.99
C ASN A 348 9.15 -19.61 -9.75
N ILE A 349 10.17 -18.84 -9.36
CA ILE A 349 11.06 -19.21 -8.25
C ILE A 349 10.80 -18.32 -7.05
N THR A 350 10.63 -18.93 -5.87
CA THR A 350 10.54 -18.24 -4.59
C THR A 350 11.56 -18.82 -3.62
N THR A 351 12.25 -17.96 -2.88
CA THR A 351 13.15 -18.38 -1.78
C THR A 351 12.57 -17.96 -0.44
N ARG A 352 12.65 -18.87 0.54
CA ARG A 352 12.22 -18.63 1.92
C ARG A 352 13.18 -19.32 2.87
N ASN A 353 13.90 -18.55 3.68
CA ASN A 353 14.99 -19.09 4.51
C ASN A 353 15.93 -19.97 3.68
N PHE A 354 16.56 -19.40 2.65
CA PHE A 354 17.44 -20.12 1.74
C PHE A 354 18.66 -19.25 1.40
N PRO A 355 19.88 -19.80 1.35
CA PRO A 355 21.11 -18.99 1.25
C PRO A 355 21.37 -18.37 -0.12
N ILE A 356 20.67 -18.82 -1.16
CA ILE A 356 20.85 -18.34 -2.54
C ILE A 356 19.64 -17.50 -2.94
N SER A 357 19.87 -16.31 -3.49
CA SER A 357 18.80 -15.44 -4.00
C SER A 357 18.15 -16.03 -5.26
N VAL A 358 16.90 -15.62 -5.53
CA VAL A 358 16.16 -16.01 -6.74
C VAL A 358 16.95 -15.70 -8.00
N GLU A 359 17.55 -14.50 -8.08
CA GLU A 359 18.37 -14.08 -9.22
C GLU A 359 19.57 -15.02 -9.44
N ASN A 360 20.29 -15.38 -8.37
CA ASN A 360 21.44 -16.26 -8.45
C ASN A 360 21.04 -17.70 -8.81
N ILE A 361 19.88 -18.19 -8.33
CA ILE A 361 19.33 -19.48 -8.74
C ILE A 361 19.03 -19.48 -10.24
N ARG A 362 18.32 -18.45 -10.74
CA ARG A 362 17.98 -18.31 -12.16
C ARG A 362 19.22 -18.28 -13.03
N LYS A 363 20.21 -17.44 -12.70
CA LYS A 363 21.48 -17.33 -13.45
C LYS A 363 22.23 -18.66 -13.46
N LYS A 364 22.37 -19.30 -12.30
CA LYS A 364 23.16 -20.53 -12.14
C LYS A 364 22.55 -21.73 -12.88
N PHE A 365 21.23 -21.89 -12.81
CA PHE A 365 20.53 -23.04 -13.38
C PHE A 365 19.85 -22.76 -14.73
N LYS A 366 19.93 -21.51 -15.22
CA LYS A 366 19.34 -21.05 -16.49
C LYS A 366 17.83 -21.33 -16.58
N VAL A 367 17.12 -21.09 -15.49
CA VAL A 367 15.66 -21.24 -15.40
C VAL A 367 15.00 -19.95 -15.87
N LYS A 368 14.17 -20.04 -16.90
CA LYS A 368 13.41 -18.91 -17.46
C LYS A 368 12.25 -18.53 -16.54
N ASP A 369 11.85 -17.27 -16.59
CA ASP A 369 10.74 -16.76 -15.78
C ASP A 369 9.37 -17.13 -16.39
N GLY A 370 8.35 -17.22 -15.53
CA GLY A 370 6.98 -17.58 -15.89
C GLY A 370 6.69 -19.09 -15.95
N GLY A 371 5.58 -19.45 -16.59
CA GLY A 371 5.07 -20.82 -16.64
C GLY A 371 4.08 -21.15 -15.51
N ASN A 372 3.61 -22.40 -15.48
CA ASN A 372 2.62 -22.88 -14.51
C ASN A 372 3.27 -23.48 -13.26
N ASP A 373 4.56 -23.81 -13.34
CA ASP A 373 5.31 -24.43 -12.25
C ASP A 373 5.91 -23.37 -11.31
N TYR A 374 5.92 -23.73 -10.02
CA TYR A 374 6.46 -22.92 -8.93
C TYR A 374 7.45 -23.75 -8.14
N LEU A 375 8.66 -23.21 -7.98
CA LEU A 375 9.74 -23.81 -7.21
C LEU A 375 9.99 -23.00 -5.94
N PHE A 376 9.72 -23.63 -4.81
CA PHE A 376 10.05 -23.08 -3.49
C PHE A 376 11.38 -23.64 -3.02
N PHE A 377 12.38 -22.78 -2.92
CA PHE A 377 13.66 -23.09 -2.30
C PHE A 377 13.58 -22.69 -0.83
N THR A 378 13.66 -23.68 0.05
CA THR A 378 13.48 -23.43 1.49
C THR A 378 14.29 -24.38 2.36
N THR A 379 14.18 -24.20 3.67
CA THR A 379 14.84 -25.01 4.69
C THR A 379 13.79 -25.68 5.55
N GLN A 380 13.91 -27.00 5.74
CA GLN A 380 13.09 -27.77 6.68
C GLN A 380 13.55 -27.54 8.12
N GLN A 381 12.77 -28.01 9.09
CA GLN A 381 13.17 -27.90 10.49
C GLN A 381 14.47 -28.64 10.83
N SER A 382 14.80 -29.72 10.11
CA SER A 382 16.09 -30.43 10.23
C SER A 382 17.30 -29.57 9.86
N GLY A 383 17.09 -28.42 9.19
CA GLY A 383 18.15 -27.58 8.62
C GLY A 383 18.47 -27.93 7.16
N GLU A 384 17.89 -29.02 6.63
CA GLU A 384 18.10 -29.43 5.25
C GLU A 384 17.48 -28.45 4.27
N LYS A 385 18.24 -28.17 3.21
CA LYS A 385 17.84 -27.30 2.10
C LYS A 385 17.08 -28.14 1.08
N ILE A 386 15.88 -27.72 0.73
CA ILE A 386 14.99 -28.46 -0.17
C ILE A 386 14.47 -27.59 -1.31
N VAL A 387 14.01 -28.26 -2.36
CA VAL A 387 13.22 -27.66 -3.44
C VAL A 387 11.86 -28.34 -3.47
N ILE A 388 10.79 -27.54 -3.41
CA ILE A 388 9.42 -28.03 -3.54
C ILE A 388 8.90 -27.57 -4.90
N HIS A 389 8.65 -28.53 -5.79
CA HIS A 389 7.99 -28.29 -7.06
C HIS A 389 6.47 -28.37 -6.87
N THR A 390 5.79 -27.32 -7.28
CA THR A 390 4.36 -27.14 -7.04
C THR A 390 3.66 -26.49 -8.23
N GLN A 391 2.33 -26.61 -8.26
CA GLN A 391 1.45 -25.88 -9.18
C GLN A 391 0.39 -25.11 -8.40
N LYS A 392 0.03 -23.91 -8.85
CA LYS A 392 -0.90 -23.00 -8.14
C LYS A 392 -2.34 -23.52 -8.20
N VAL A 393 -3.10 -23.40 -7.10
CA VAL A 393 -4.52 -23.88 -6.96
C VAL A 393 -5.47 -22.88 -6.31
#